data_AF-A0AAC9L8B5-F1
#
_entry.id   AF-A0AAC9L8B5-F1
#
_cell.length_a   1.000
_cell.length_b   1.000
_cell.length_c   1.000
_cell.angle_alpha   90.00
_cell.angle_beta   90.00
_cell.angle_gamma   90.00
#
_symmetry.space_group_name_H-M   'P 1'
#
loop_
_entity.id
_entity.type
_entity.pdbx_description
1 polymer ?
#
loop_
_entity_poly.entity_id
_entity_poly.type
_entity_poly.pdbx_seq_one_letter_code
_entity_poly.pdbx_strand_id
1 'polypeptide(L)'
;MSVPSPAADAAPPMASDERIPISAFDQPDRTMLIAAIRDHCAPLLGRHKVVADRSMPHGEAVVVELAAEDERRWIAKSILRPSRYRKELAALRTLAPILGEHAPQLIHQDDALRLIVMTRVPGEPMPADPAHQDPASYEQAGRLSRLLHDSAPPVAAPAYAAELTASLDRWAGAGSRAGLLSRAEIDFVADRIAELARLPPPMTVPCHLDYQPRNWLVDAAGVLRVIDFGAVGLDRWLQETSRMTHRQWRERPELGDAFYAGYGRRPTEEELHVQRCRDAHGALTTIVWAHEHDDPGFEAEGRRLLDELRAEG
;
A
#
# COMPACT_ATOMS: atom_id res chain seq x y z
N MET A 1 16.37 42.30 22.48
CA MET A 1 16.91 41.60 21.30
C MET A 1 16.17 40.28 21.21
N SER A 2 15.13 40.23 20.37
CA SER A 2 14.27 39.04 20.22
C SER A 2 14.79 38.21 19.06
N VAL A 3 15.01 36.92 19.33
CA VAL A 3 15.36 35.92 18.31
C VAL A 3 14.05 35.45 17.67
N PRO A 4 13.93 35.44 16.33
CA PRO A 4 12.71 34.97 15.68
C PRO A 4 12.65 33.44 15.69
N SER A 5 11.45 32.92 15.97
CA SER A 5 11.08 31.51 15.92
C SER A 5 11.03 31.04 14.46
N PRO A 6 11.57 29.85 14.10
CA PRO A 6 11.42 29.31 12.76
C PRO A 6 9.98 28.83 12.58
N ALA A 7 9.26 29.49 11.66
CA ALA A 7 7.97 29.03 11.19
C ALA A 7 8.11 27.60 10.67
N ALA A 8 7.32 26.69 11.23
CA ALA A 8 7.16 25.35 10.70
C ALA A 8 6.43 25.47 9.35
N ASP A 9 7.14 25.19 8.26
CA ASP A 9 6.57 25.01 6.94
C ASP A 9 5.62 23.80 7.00
N ALA A 10 4.33 24.08 7.18
CA ALA A 10 3.28 23.10 7.00
C ALA A 10 3.29 22.69 5.53
N ALA A 11 3.56 21.41 5.26
CA ALA A 11 3.41 20.84 3.94
C ALA A 11 1.97 21.12 3.45
N PRO A 12 1.78 21.71 2.25
CA PRO A 12 0.46 22.04 1.77
C PRO A 12 -0.38 20.75 1.59
N PRO A 13 -1.70 20.82 1.83
CA PRO A 13 -2.59 19.70 1.54
C PRO A 13 -2.41 19.31 0.08
N MET A 14 -2.10 18.03 -0.17
CA MET A 14 -1.93 17.52 -1.54
C MET A 14 -3.23 17.76 -2.32
N ALA A 15 -3.20 18.72 -3.24
CA ALA A 15 -4.27 18.96 -4.19
C ALA A 15 -4.46 17.69 -5.02
N SER A 16 -5.58 17.00 -4.83
CA SER A 16 -6.01 15.89 -5.67
C SER A 16 -6.94 16.38 -6.78
N ASP A 17 -6.58 17.49 -7.41
CA ASP A 17 -7.23 17.95 -8.64
C ASP A 17 -6.20 17.97 -9.77
N GLU A 18 -5.78 16.76 -10.12
CA GLU A 18 -5.32 16.47 -11.46
C GLU A 18 -6.01 15.15 -11.83
N ARG A 19 -7.30 15.23 -12.16
CA ARG A 19 -7.80 14.35 -13.22
C ARG A 19 -7.02 14.74 -14.46
N ILE A 20 -5.81 14.18 -14.58
CA ILE A 20 -5.21 14.05 -15.89
C ILE A 20 -6.27 13.24 -16.65
N PRO A 21 -6.84 13.77 -17.75
CA PRO A 21 -7.53 12.90 -18.69
C PRO A 21 -6.60 11.70 -18.94
N ILE A 22 -7.13 10.52 -19.25
CA ILE A 22 -6.30 9.47 -19.85
C ILE A 22 -5.69 10.12 -21.10
N SER A 23 -4.49 10.68 -20.93
CA SER A 23 -3.86 11.53 -21.91
C SER A 23 -3.17 10.57 -22.85
N ALA A 24 -3.48 10.72 -24.12
CA ALA A 24 -3.05 9.90 -25.24
C ALA A 24 -1.53 9.99 -25.54
N PHE A 25 -0.68 10.03 -24.51
CA PHE A 25 0.78 9.90 -24.61
C PHE A 25 1.30 8.88 -23.57
N ASP A 26 2.12 7.94 -24.06
CA ASP A 26 3.15 7.16 -23.33
C ASP A 26 2.90 5.70 -22.92
N GLN A 27 2.16 4.91 -23.72
CA GLN A 27 2.55 3.50 -23.87
C GLN A 27 3.47 3.37 -25.09
N PRO A 28 4.81 3.35 -24.95
CA PRO A 28 5.55 2.42 -25.81
C PRO A 28 4.84 1.07 -25.62
N ASP A 29 4.61 0.32 -26.71
CA ASP A 29 4.27 -1.10 -26.60
C ASP A 29 5.02 -1.67 -25.39
N ARG A 30 4.32 -2.35 -24.46
CA ARG A 30 4.93 -2.86 -23.22
C ARG A 30 6.27 -3.55 -23.52
N THR A 31 6.36 -4.22 -24.66
CA THR A 31 7.58 -4.82 -25.22
C THR A 31 8.71 -3.80 -25.45
N MET A 32 8.42 -2.65 -26.05
CA MET A 32 9.37 -1.54 -26.26
C MET A 32 9.84 -0.94 -24.93
N LEU A 33 8.94 -0.75 -23.96
CA LEU A 33 9.34 -0.20 -22.65
C LEU A 33 10.22 -1.21 -21.88
N ILE A 34 9.89 -2.50 -21.93
CA ILE A 34 10.74 -3.57 -21.39
C ILE A 34 12.14 -3.56 -22.04
N ALA A 35 12.21 -3.41 -23.36
CA ALA A 35 13.48 -3.32 -24.08
C ALA A 35 14.28 -2.07 -23.67
N ALA A 36 13.62 -0.91 -23.55
CA ALA A 36 14.25 0.33 -23.12
C ALA A 36 14.79 0.24 -21.69
N ILE A 37 14.04 -0.39 -20.76
CA ILE A 37 14.49 -0.62 -19.38
C ILE A 37 15.74 -1.51 -19.38
N ARG A 38 15.72 -2.63 -20.13
CA ARG A 38 16.88 -3.53 -20.26
C ARG A 38 18.12 -2.77 -20.76
N ASP A 39 17.97 -2.04 -21.86
CA ASP A 39 19.10 -1.35 -22.50
C ASP A 39 19.65 -0.24 -21.59
N HIS A 40 18.77 0.49 -20.90
CA HIS A 40 19.16 1.50 -19.92
C HIS A 40 19.90 0.89 -18.71
N CYS A 41 19.56 -0.32 -18.31
CA CYS A 41 20.24 -1.01 -17.20
C CYS A 41 21.60 -1.61 -17.60
N ALA A 42 21.94 -1.72 -18.88
CA ALA A 42 23.16 -2.42 -19.33
C ALA A 42 24.47 -1.79 -18.85
N PRO A 43 24.65 -0.45 -18.84
CA PRO A 43 25.86 0.16 -18.30
C PRO A 43 26.02 -0.05 -16.78
N LEU A 44 24.90 -0.21 -16.06
CA LEU A 44 24.86 -0.37 -14.61
C LEU A 44 25.08 -1.82 -14.17
N LEU A 45 24.38 -2.77 -14.81
CA LEU A 45 24.31 -4.17 -14.38
C LEU A 45 25.25 -5.08 -15.18
N GLY A 46 25.88 -4.57 -16.24
CA GLY A 46 26.64 -5.36 -17.19
C GLY A 46 25.73 -6.22 -18.08
N ARG A 47 26.27 -7.34 -18.58
CA ARG A 47 25.51 -8.27 -19.43
C ARG A 47 24.41 -8.95 -18.63
N HIS A 48 23.17 -8.74 -19.04
CA HIS A 48 21.98 -9.29 -18.38
C HIS A 48 20.86 -9.52 -19.40
N LYS A 49 19.81 -10.24 -18.98
CA LYS A 49 18.59 -10.47 -19.76
C LYS A 49 17.35 -10.22 -18.91
N VAL A 50 16.24 -9.89 -19.58
CA VAL A 50 14.91 -9.93 -18.94
C VAL A 50 14.51 -11.39 -18.80
N VAL A 51 14.16 -11.82 -17.57
CA VAL A 51 13.72 -13.19 -17.28
C VAL A 51 12.23 -13.30 -16.96
N ALA A 52 11.60 -12.20 -16.56
CA ALA A 52 10.15 -12.13 -16.35
C ALA A 52 9.60 -10.71 -16.52
N ASP A 53 8.40 -10.60 -17.10
CA ASP A 53 7.52 -9.44 -16.92
C ASP A 53 6.70 -9.68 -15.63
N ARG A 54 6.88 -8.80 -14.66
CA ARG A 54 6.21 -8.82 -13.35
C ARG A 54 5.18 -7.69 -13.23
N SER A 55 4.81 -7.06 -14.35
CA SER A 55 3.90 -5.91 -14.37
C SER A 55 2.45 -6.33 -14.07
N MET A 56 1.77 -5.54 -13.25
CA MET A 56 0.36 -5.77 -12.94
C MET A 56 -0.57 -5.35 -14.10
N PRO A 57 -1.77 -5.96 -14.24
CA PRO A 57 -2.70 -5.64 -15.32
C PRO A 57 -3.19 -4.18 -15.35
N HIS A 58 -3.31 -3.54 -14.18
CA HIS A 58 -3.78 -2.15 -14.06
C HIS A 58 -2.79 -1.11 -14.61
N GLY A 59 -1.59 -1.52 -15.03
CA GLY A 59 -0.71 -0.70 -15.87
C GLY A 59 -0.07 0.52 -15.19
N GLU A 60 -0.13 0.67 -13.86
CA GLU A 60 0.46 1.83 -13.16
C GLU A 60 1.99 1.85 -13.18
N ALA A 61 2.62 0.69 -13.42
CA ALA A 61 4.04 0.52 -13.55
C ALA A 61 4.38 -0.64 -14.50
N VAL A 62 5.55 -0.55 -15.14
CA VAL A 62 6.19 -1.69 -15.80
C VAL A 62 7.28 -2.23 -14.88
N VAL A 63 7.19 -3.51 -14.56
CA VAL A 63 8.09 -4.20 -13.63
C VAL A 63 8.73 -5.37 -14.34
N VAL A 64 10.05 -5.43 -14.38
CA VAL A 64 10.79 -6.54 -15.00
C VAL A 64 11.81 -7.13 -14.04
N GLU A 65 11.95 -8.44 -14.10
CA GLU A 65 13.04 -9.15 -13.45
C GLU A 65 14.20 -9.30 -14.44
N LEU A 66 15.38 -8.85 -14.03
CA LEU A 66 16.62 -8.91 -14.79
C LEU A 66 17.56 -9.93 -14.15
N ALA A 67 18.27 -10.72 -14.96
CA ALA A 67 19.27 -11.67 -14.47
C ALA A 67 20.58 -11.57 -15.25
N ALA A 68 21.70 -11.59 -14.54
CA ALA A 68 23.04 -11.74 -15.10
C ALA A 68 23.36 -13.22 -15.40
N GLU A 69 24.48 -13.47 -16.09
CA GLU A 69 24.96 -14.83 -16.38
C GLU A 69 25.39 -15.59 -15.11
N ASP A 70 25.73 -14.88 -14.03
CA ASP A 70 26.11 -15.45 -12.74
C ASP A 70 24.93 -15.59 -11.76
N GLU A 71 23.71 -15.61 -12.27
CA GLU A 71 22.45 -15.77 -11.54
C GLU A 71 22.10 -14.63 -10.57
N ARG A 72 22.87 -13.53 -10.50
CA ARG A 72 22.43 -12.32 -9.79
C ARG A 72 21.17 -11.76 -10.44
N ARG A 73 20.21 -11.34 -9.62
CA ARG A 73 18.90 -10.85 -10.08
C ARG A 73 18.54 -9.49 -9.50
N TRP A 74 17.82 -8.73 -10.31
CA TRP A 74 17.32 -7.39 -9.98
C TRP A 74 15.86 -7.24 -10.40
N ILE A 75 15.19 -6.30 -9.76
CA ILE A 75 13.90 -5.79 -10.22
C ILE A 75 14.12 -4.37 -10.74
N ALA A 76 13.64 -4.10 -11.95
CA ALA A 76 13.59 -2.75 -12.52
C ALA A 76 12.11 -2.36 -12.70
N LYS A 77 11.73 -1.23 -12.11
CA LYS A 77 10.33 -0.74 -12.03
C LYS A 77 10.26 0.68 -12.57
N SER A 78 9.58 0.87 -13.70
CA SER A 78 9.23 2.21 -14.22
C SER A 78 7.81 2.55 -13.78
N ILE A 79 7.66 3.66 -13.05
CA ILE A 79 6.40 4.06 -12.40
C ILE A 79 5.80 5.25 -13.15
N LEU A 80 4.57 5.10 -13.65
CA LEU A 80 3.98 6.12 -14.52
C LEU A 80 3.62 7.40 -13.76
N ARG A 81 3.10 7.28 -12.53
CA ARG A 81 2.67 8.43 -11.72
C ARG A 81 3.87 9.02 -10.94
N PRO A 82 4.21 10.31 -11.14
CA PRO A 82 5.34 10.94 -10.44
C PRO A 82 5.23 10.94 -8.91
N SER A 83 4.02 11.02 -8.36
CA SER A 83 3.79 10.96 -6.91
C SER A 83 4.07 9.57 -6.34
N ARG A 84 3.65 8.50 -7.03
CA ARG A 84 3.96 7.11 -6.64
C ARG A 84 5.45 6.82 -6.76
N TYR A 85 6.10 7.29 -7.84
CA TYR A 85 7.55 7.16 -8.00
C TYR A 85 8.32 7.77 -6.83
N ARG A 86 8.05 9.04 -6.49
CA ARG A 86 8.72 9.74 -5.38
C ARG A 86 8.49 9.03 -4.04
N LYS A 87 7.27 8.53 -3.81
CA LYS A 87 6.92 7.81 -2.59
C LYS A 87 7.70 6.50 -2.47
N GLU A 88 7.69 5.67 -3.51
CA GLU A 88 8.39 4.38 -3.49
C GLU A 88 9.91 4.57 -3.37
N LEU A 89 10.48 5.54 -4.09
CA LEU A 89 11.89 5.88 -4.00
C LEU A 89 12.27 6.34 -2.58
N ALA A 90 11.46 7.19 -1.96
CA ALA A 90 11.70 7.62 -0.58
C ALA A 90 11.67 6.42 0.38
N ALA A 91 10.69 5.53 0.23
CA ALA A 91 10.56 4.32 1.03
C ALA A 91 11.75 3.37 0.89
N LEU A 92 12.24 3.17 -0.34
CA LEU A 92 13.43 2.34 -0.60
C LEU A 92 14.72 2.96 -0.03
N ARG A 93 14.76 4.28 0.12
CA ARG A 93 15.89 4.98 0.76
C ARG A 93 15.83 4.97 2.28
N THR A 94 14.64 4.99 2.87
CA THR A 94 14.48 5.20 4.32
C THR A 94 13.93 3.98 5.06
N LEU A 95 12.91 3.30 4.53
CA LEU A 95 12.20 2.20 5.19
C LEU A 95 12.76 0.82 4.84
N ALA A 96 13.06 0.55 3.57
CA ALA A 96 13.59 -0.75 3.16
C ALA A 96 14.92 -1.13 3.86
N PRO A 97 15.87 -0.19 4.12
CA PRO A 97 17.07 -0.50 4.89
C PRO A 97 16.80 -0.95 6.33
N ILE A 98 15.70 -0.49 6.94
CA ILE A 98 15.30 -0.88 8.31
C ILE A 98 14.96 -2.36 8.37
N LEU A 99 14.37 -2.90 7.30
CA LEU A 99 14.04 -4.32 7.16
C LEU A 99 15.24 -5.18 6.73
N GLY A 100 16.37 -4.57 6.38
CA GLY A 100 17.58 -5.28 5.97
C GLY A 100 17.34 -6.26 4.83
N GLU A 101 17.71 -7.53 5.02
CA GLU A 101 17.54 -8.58 4.01
C GLU A 101 16.08 -8.96 3.74
N HIS A 102 15.13 -8.48 4.54
CA HIS A 102 13.71 -8.70 4.37
C HIS A 102 13.04 -7.70 3.41
N ALA A 103 13.79 -6.80 2.76
CA ALA A 103 13.27 -5.87 1.77
C ALA A 103 14.26 -5.62 0.62
N PRO A 104 13.76 -5.24 -0.58
CA PRO A 104 14.60 -4.83 -1.69
C PRO A 104 15.48 -3.64 -1.34
N GLN A 105 16.73 -3.67 -1.81
CA GLN A 105 17.68 -2.58 -1.61
C GLN A 105 17.82 -1.78 -2.91
N LEU A 106 17.74 -0.46 -2.81
CA LEU A 106 17.90 0.45 -3.94
C LEU A 106 19.31 0.32 -4.53
N ILE A 107 19.40 0.07 -5.83
CA ILE A 107 20.66 0.03 -6.58
C ILE A 107 20.82 1.31 -7.39
N HIS A 108 19.77 1.76 -8.07
CA HIS A 108 19.82 2.92 -8.94
C HIS A 108 18.44 3.56 -9.12
N GLN A 109 18.43 4.83 -9.54
CA GLN A 109 17.24 5.56 -9.92
C GLN A 109 17.51 6.51 -11.08
N ASP A 110 16.52 6.66 -11.97
CA ASP A 110 16.49 7.68 -13.02
C ASP A 110 15.15 8.44 -12.93
N ASP A 111 15.22 9.73 -12.58
CA ASP A 111 14.04 10.56 -12.39
C ASP A 111 13.32 10.91 -13.70
N ALA A 112 14.05 11.00 -14.81
CA ALA A 112 13.47 11.30 -16.12
C ALA A 112 12.63 10.13 -16.61
N LEU A 113 13.13 8.91 -16.42
CA LEU A 113 12.44 7.66 -16.77
C LEU A 113 11.50 7.15 -15.67
N ARG A 114 11.52 7.81 -14.49
CA ARG A 114 10.83 7.34 -13.27
C ARG A 114 11.13 5.87 -12.99
N LEU A 115 12.40 5.50 -13.18
CA LEU A 115 12.90 4.13 -13.09
C LEU A 115 13.57 3.92 -11.75
N ILE A 116 13.24 2.82 -11.09
CA ILE A 116 13.90 2.32 -9.89
C ILE A 116 14.49 0.95 -10.20
N VAL A 117 15.76 0.75 -9.90
CA VAL A 117 16.43 -0.55 -9.96
C VAL A 117 16.79 -0.97 -8.54
N MET A 118 16.39 -2.18 -8.15
CA MET A 118 16.57 -2.71 -6.80
C MET A 118 16.99 -4.19 -6.82
N THR A 119 17.51 -4.70 -5.69
CA THR A 119 17.80 -6.12 -5.54
C THR A 119 16.52 -6.97 -5.65
N ARG A 120 16.62 -8.16 -6.24
CA ARG A 120 15.55 -9.18 -6.14
C ARG A 120 15.73 -9.91 -4.80
N VAL A 121 14.80 -9.73 -3.87
CA VAL A 121 14.80 -10.45 -2.57
C VAL A 121 14.29 -11.88 -2.75
N PRO A 122 14.88 -12.95 -2.18
CA PRO A 122 14.45 -14.34 -2.43
C PRO A 122 12.97 -14.67 -2.11
N GLY A 123 12.44 -15.72 -2.74
CA GLY A 123 11.13 -16.31 -2.44
C GLY A 123 10.07 -16.09 -3.52
N GLU A 124 8.92 -16.73 -3.39
CA GLU A 124 7.78 -16.54 -4.30
C GLU A 124 6.61 -15.86 -3.57
N PRO A 125 5.74 -15.12 -4.28
CA PRO A 125 4.59 -14.49 -3.64
C PRO A 125 3.75 -15.50 -2.89
N MET A 126 3.36 -15.15 -1.66
CA MET A 126 2.51 -16.03 -0.87
C MET A 126 1.19 -16.28 -1.62
N PRO A 127 0.68 -17.54 -1.67
CA PRO A 127 -0.54 -17.86 -2.38
C PRO A 127 -1.72 -16.99 -1.92
N ALA A 128 -2.57 -16.59 -2.88
CA ALA A 128 -3.76 -15.81 -2.57
C ALA A 128 -4.79 -16.60 -1.73
N ASP A 129 -4.86 -17.91 -1.96
CA ASP A 129 -5.75 -18.83 -1.25
C ASP A 129 -5.33 -19.00 0.22
N PRO A 130 -6.18 -18.59 1.19
CA PRO A 130 -5.91 -18.74 2.62
C PRO A 130 -5.60 -20.18 3.06
N ALA A 131 -6.08 -21.19 2.35
CA ALA A 131 -5.81 -22.59 2.68
C ALA A 131 -4.32 -22.95 2.60
N HIS A 132 -3.57 -22.24 1.75
CA HIS A 132 -2.14 -22.45 1.50
C HIS A 132 -1.24 -21.48 2.29
N GLN A 133 -1.81 -20.67 3.16
CA GLN A 133 -1.08 -19.68 3.94
C GLN A 133 -0.68 -20.23 5.32
N ASP A 134 0.59 -20.01 5.67
CA ASP A 134 1.20 -20.51 6.89
C ASP A 134 1.15 -19.45 8.01
N PRO A 135 0.58 -19.76 9.20
CA PRO A 135 0.67 -18.91 10.39
C PRO A 135 2.10 -18.42 10.71
N ALA A 136 3.14 -19.22 10.46
CA ALA A 136 4.53 -18.81 10.70
C ALA A 136 4.96 -17.63 9.82
N SER A 137 4.42 -17.50 8.60
CA SER A 137 4.62 -16.34 7.74
C SER A 137 3.92 -15.10 8.33
N TYR A 138 2.71 -15.25 8.85
CA TYR A 138 1.99 -14.15 9.51
C TYR A 138 2.71 -13.66 10.77
N GLU A 139 3.30 -14.55 11.56
CA GLU A 139 4.12 -14.18 12.71
C GLU A 139 5.36 -13.37 12.30
N GLN A 140 6.03 -13.75 11.21
CA GLN A 140 7.12 -12.96 10.64
C GLN A 140 6.63 -11.59 10.14
N ALA A 141 5.50 -11.55 9.44
CA ALA A 141 4.90 -10.32 8.96
C ALA A 141 4.56 -9.36 10.11
N GLY A 142 4.03 -9.88 11.23
CA GLY A 142 3.82 -9.11 12.44
C GLY A 142 5.10 -8.48 12.99
N ARG A 143 6.20 -9.25 13.06
CA ARG A 143 7.51 -8.74 13.49
C ARG A 143 8.05 -7.63 12.59
N LEU A 144 7.98 -7.82 11.27
CA LEU A 144 8.50 -6.86 10.30
C LEU A 144 7.63 -5.58 10.25
N SER A 145 6.30 -5.71 10.37
CA SER A 145 5.41 -4.56 10.53
C SER A 145 5.74 -3.77 11.79
N ARG A 146 5.97 -4.45 12.93
CA ARG A 146 6.39 -3.77 14.16
C ARG A 146 7.71 -3.01 13.99
N LEU A 147 8.68 -3.61 13.29
CA LEU A 147 9.97 -2.99 13.00
C LEU A 147 9.82 -1.71 12.15
N LEU A 148 8.91 -1.70 11.18
CA LEU A 148 8.56 -0.48 10.43
C LEU A 148 7.88 0.57 11.31
N HIS A 149 6.90 0.15 12.12
CA HIS A 149 6.11 1.08 12.94
C HIS A 149 6.98 1.76 14.02
N ASP A 150 7.96 1.04 14.57
CA ASP A 150 8.90 1.56 15.58
C ASP A 150 10.05 2.37 14.96
N SER A 151 10.11 2.47 13.62
CA SER A 151 11.24 3.10 12.93
C SER A 151 11.26 4.63 13.03
N ALA A 152 10.16 5.22 13.50
CA ALA A 152 10.06 6.64 13.80
C ALA A 152 9.12 6.83 15.01
N PRO A 153 9.31 7.88 15.82
CA PRO A 153 8.36 8.21 16.88
C PRO A 153 6.95 8.42 16.32
N PRO A 154 5.90 7.93 16.99
CA PRO A 154 4.53 8.17 16.55
C PRO A 154 4.21 9.68 16.51
N VAL A 155 3.44 10.10 15.51
CA VAL A 155 3.05 11.50 15.30
C VAL A 155 1.54 11.65 15.45
N ALA A 156 1.07 12.67 16.18
CA ALA A 156 -0.35 12.95 16.28
C ALA A 156 -0.89 13.49 14.94
N ALA A 157 -2.04 12.99 14.49
CA ALA A 157 -2.68 13.41 13.25
C ALA A 157 -3.99 14.19 13.50
N PRO A 158 -3.91 15.49 13.86
CA PRO A 158 -5.10 16.30 14.17
C PRO A 158 -6.04 16.49 12.98
N ALA A 159 -5.54 16.36 11.75
CA ALA A 159 -6.32 16.49 10.53
C ALA A 159 -6.97 15.17 10.08
N TYR A 160 -6.76 14.04 10.78
CA TYR A 160 -7.13 12.71 10.30
C TYR A 160 -8.60 12.60 9.87
N ALA A 161 -9.54 12.98 10.74
CA ALA A 161 -10.96 12.93 10.41
C ALA A 161 -11.35 13.92 9.30
N ALA A 162 -10.75 15.11 9.27
CA ALA A 162 -11.01 16.10 8.22
C ALA A 162 -10.52 15.64 6.84
N GLU A 163 -9.37 14.96 6.78
CA GLU A 163 -8.84 14.35 5.56
C GLU A 163 -9.73 13.21 5.06
N LEU A 164 -10.27 12.40 5.98
CA LEU A 164 -11.26 11.36 5.64
C LEU A 164 -12.57 11.96 5.14
N THR A 165 -13.07 13.05 5.75
CA THR A 165 -14.27 13.76 5.26
C THR A 165 -14.03 14.31 3.85
N ALA A 166 -12.91 14.99 3.62
CA ALA A 166 -12.58 15.51 2.30
C ALA A 166 -12.41 14.38 1.26
N SER A 167 -11.90 13.23 1.68
CA SER A 167 -11.83 12.02 0.84
C SER A 167 -13.22 11.47 0.54
N LEU A 168 -14.09 11.34 1.55
CA LEU A 168 -15.47 10.91 1.38
C LEU A 168 -16.21 11.79 0.38
N ASP A 169 -16.13 13.12 0.50
CA ASP A 169 -16.83 14.04 -0.41
C ASP A 169 -16.45 13.82 -1.88
N ARG A 170 -15.17 13.56 -2.15
CA ARG A 170 -14.67 13.27 -3.51
C ARG A 170 -15.24 11.96 -4.03
N TRP A 171 -15.15 10.89 -3.25
CA TRP A 171 -15.56 9.54 -3.66
C TRP A 171 -17.08 9.38 -3.71
N ALA A 172 -17.82 9.95 -2.76
CA ALA A 172 -19.28 9.98 -2.74
C ALA A 172 -19.84 10.68 -3.98
N GLY A 173 -19.23 11.79 -4.39
CA GLY A 173 -19.58 12.48 -5.63
C GLY A 173 -19.39 11.61 -6.87
N ALA A 174 -18.27 10.88 -6.97
CA ALA A 174 -18.02 9.95 -8.08
C ALA A 174 -18.97 8.74 -8.07
N GLY A 175 -19.11 8.08 -6.93
CA GLY A 175 -19.98 6.91 -6.78
C GLY A 175 -21.46 7.23 -7.00
N SER A 176 -21.94 8.40 -6.58
CA SER A 176 -23.32 8.82 -6.82
C SER A 176 -23.59 9.04 -8.32
N ARG A 177 -22.66 9.67 -9.05
CA ARG A 177 -22.80 9.87 -10.51
C ARG A 177 -22.79 8.56 -11.29
N ALA A 178 -22.02 7.59 -10.84
CA ALA A 178 -21.96 6.25 -11.43
C ALA A 178 -23.09 5.32 -10.96
N GLY A 179 -23.96 5.76 -10.03
CA GLY A 179 -25.03 4.92 -9.49
C GLY A 179 -24.56 3.79 -8.56
N LEU A 180 -23.33 3.86 -8.07
CA LEU A 180 -22.70 2.81 -7.24
C LEU A 180 -23.06 2.94 -5.76
N LEU A 181 -23.34 4.17 -5.30
CA LEU A 181 -23.56 4.50 -3.90
C LEU A 181 -24.93 5.15 -3.70
N SER A 182 -25.64 4.68 -2.68
CA SER A 182 -26.86 5.31 -2.18
C SER A 182 -26.53 6.40 -1.17
N ARG A 183 -27.48 7.33 -0.97
CA ARG A 183 -27.35 8.37 0.05
C ARG A 183 -27.20 7.78 1.46
N ALA A 184 -27.92 6.70 1.77
CA ALA A 184 -27.84 6.04 3.07
C ALA A 184 -26.45 5.45 3.36
N GLU A 185 -25.74 4.99 2.34
CA GLU A 185 -24.36 4.50 2.47
C GLU A 185 -23.37 5.63 2.73
N ILE A 186 -23.54 6.75 2.02
CA ILE A 186 -22.71 7.94 2.21
C ILE A 186 -22.93 8.52 3.61
N ASP A 187 -24.19 8.65 4.03
CA ASP A 187 -24.55 9.16 5.36
C ASP A 187 -23.98 8.25 6.47
N PHE A 188 -24.07 6.91 6.31
CA PHE A 188 -23.45 5.97 7.25
C PHE A 188 -21.94 6.18 7.40
N VAL A 189 -21.21 6.31 6.29
CA VAL A 189 -19.75 6.54 6.34
C VAL A 189 -19.43 7.92 6.93
N ALA A 190 -20.24 8.94 6.64
CA ALA A 190 -20.09 10.27 7.22
C ALA A 190 -20.25 10.23 8.75
N ASP A 191 -21.25 9.50 9.27
CA ASP A 191 -21.46 9.32 10.70
C ASP A 191 -20.28 8.63 11.39
N ARG A 192 -19.71 7.59 10.75
CA ARG A 192 -18.49 6.92 11.23
C ARG A 192 -17.30 7.87 11.29
N ILE A 193 -17.10 8.72 10.29
CA ILE A 193 -16.03 9.73 10.31
C ILE A 193 -16.30 10.80 11.38
N ALA A 194 -17.56 11.18 11.61
CA ALA A 194 -17.95 12.13 12.65
C ALA A 194 -17.73 11.57 14.08
N GLU A 195 -17.82 10.24 14.27
CA GLU A 195 -17.33 9.59 15.49
C GLU A 195 -15.83 9.77 15.67
N LEU A 196 -15.04 9.54 14.62
CA LEU A 196 -13.59 9.72 14.68
C LEU A 196 -13.20 11.15 15.04
N ALA A 197 -13.93 12.14 14.53
CA ALA A 197 -13.68 13.56 14.81
C ALA A 197 -13.92 13.94 16.29
N ARG A 198 -14.65 13.14 17.06
CA ARG A 198 -14.93 13.36 18.49
C ARG A 198 -13.89 12.73 19.42
N LEU A 199 -13.01 11.90 18.88
CA LEU A 199 -11.94 11.25 19.63
C LEU A 199 -10.65 12.09 19.61
N PRO A 200 -9.73 11.89 20.56
CA PRO A 200 -8.40 12.47 20.47
C PRO A 200 -7.73 12.12 19.13
N PRO A 201 -6.90 13.02 18.57
CA PRO A 201 -6.17 12.73 17.33
C PRO A 201 -5.42 11.41 17.43
N PRO A 202 -5.56 10.51 16.43
CA PRO A 202 -4.84 9.25 16.46
C PRO A 202 -3.34 9.50 16.31
N MET A 203 -2.55 8.60 16.89
CA MET A 203 -1.13 8.52 16.61
C MET A 203 -0.92 7.71 15.34
N THR A 204 -0.09 8.25 14.43
CA THR A 204 0.30 7.60 13.19
C THR A 204 1.76 7.19 13.23
N VAL A 205 2.07 6.11 12.53
CA VAL A 205 3.40 5.50 12.41
C VAL A 205 3.68 5.19 10.94
N PRO A 206 4.94 5.02 10.53
CA PRO A 206 5.26 4.56 9.19
C PRO A 206 4.61 3.21 8.92
N CYS A 207 3.75 3.14 7.91
CA CYS A 207 3.06 1.94 7.47
C CYS A 207 3.39 1.67 5.99
N HIS A 208 3.41 0.40 5.62
CA HIS A 208 3.54 -0.05 4.24
C HIS A 208 2.27 0.21 3.43
N LEU A 209 1.09 0.09 4.05
CA LEU A 209 -0.26 0.39 3.53
C LEU A 209 -0.74 -0.46 2.35
N ASP A 210 0.13 -1.28 1.78
CA ASP A 210 -0.22 -2.41 0.91
C ASP A 210 0.33 -3.73 1.45
N TYR A 211 0.24 -3.92 2.77
CA TYR A 211 0.87 -5.03 3.48
C TYR A 211 -0.02 -6.27 3.51
N GLN A 212 0.11 -7.10 2.50
CA GLN A 212 -0.75 -8.27 2.29
C GLN A 212 0.01 -9.39 1.57
N PRO A 213 -0.48 -10.64 1.61
CA PRO A 213 0.20 -11.83 1.09
C PRO A 213 0.84 -11.71 -0.29
N ARG A 214 0.18 -11.02 -1.24
CA ARG A 214 0.73 -10.81 -2.60
C ARG A 214 2.06 -10.07 -2.62
N ASN A 215 2.35 -9.28 -1.59
CA ASN A 215 3.56 -8.47 -1.42
C ASN A 215 4.53 -9.12 -0.41
N TRP A 216 4.28 -10.36 -0.01
CA TRP A 216 5.15 -11.15 0.85
C TRP A 216 5.77 -12.28 0.03
N LEU A 217 7.10 -12.25 -0.13
CA LEU A 217 7.84 -13.33 -0.77
C LEU A 217 8.36 -14.28 0.31
N VAL A 218 8.06 -15.56 0.17
CA VAL A 218 8.52 -16.60 1.10
C VAL A 218 9.46 -17.54 0.37
N ASP A 219 10.68 -17.70 0.89
CA ASP A 219 11.65 -18.62 0.31
C ASP A 219 11.48 -20.07 0.80
N ALA A 220 12.27 -20.99 0.25
CA ALA A 220 12.20 -22.41 0.60
C ALA A 220 12.58 -22.69 2.07
N ALA A 221 13.26 -21.75 2.75
CA ALA A 221 13.55 -21.83 4.18
C ALA A 221 12.43 -21.22 5.04
N GLY A 222 11.36 -20.71 4.42
CA GLY A 222 10.23 -20.08 5.10
C GLY A 222 10.49 -18.62 5.50
N VAL A 223 11.55 -17.97 5.00
CA VAL A 223 11.85 -16.58 5.36
C VAL A 223 10.99 -15.63 4.54
N LEU A 224 10.20 -14.81 5.24
CA LEU A 224 9.33 -13.80 4.65
C LEU A 224 10.09 -12.52 4.32
N ARG A 225 9.82 -11.94 3.15
CA ARG A 225 10.35 -10.64 2.71
C ARG A 225 9.23 -9.80 2.12
N VAL A 226 9.30 -8.49 2.34
CA VAL A 226 8.27 -7.52 1.96
C VAL A 226 8.72 -6.79 0.71
N ILE A 227 7.83 -6.67 -0.27
CA ILE A 227 8.07 -5.92 -1.52
C ILE A 227 6.96 -4.89 -1.75
N ASP A 228 7.18 -4.03 -2.76
CA ASP A 228 6.22 -3.02 -3.23
C ASP A 228 5.86 -1.93 -2.23
N PHE A 229 6.83 -1.05 -1.98
CA PHE A 229 6.71 0.08 -1.07
C PHE A 229 5.96 1.28 -1.68
N GLY A 230 5.23 1.08 -2.78
CA GLY A 230 4.57 2.16 -3.52
C GLY A 230 3.41 2.83 -2.78
N ALA A 231 2.87 2.19 -1.73
CA ALA A 231 1.73 2.70 -0.97
C ALA A 231 2.11 3.40 0.34
N VAL A 232 3.37 3.33 0.78
CA VAL A 232 3.77 3.72 2.14
C VAL A 232 3.30 5.11 2.55
N GLY A 233 3.09 5.29 3.85
CA GLY A 233 2.65 6.55 4.43
C GLY A 233 2.58 6.48 5.94
N LEU A 234 2.17 7.58 6.55
CA LEU A 234 1.82 7.60 7.96
C LEU A 234 0.34 7.26 8.10
N ASP A 235 0.02 6.27 8.93
CA ASP A 235 -1.36 5.97 9.34
C ASP A 235 -1.33 5.28 10.71
N ARG A 236 -2.50 4.96 11.25
CA ARG A 236 -2.65 4.11 12.42
C ARG A 236 -2.06 2.74 12.14
N TRP A 237 -1.37 2.16 13.13
CA TRP A 237 -0.75 0.85 13.01
C TRP A 237 -1.71 -0.28 12.58
N LEU A 238 -2.99 -0.20 12.97
CA LEU A 238 -4.01 -1.19 12.58
C LEU A 238 -4.42 -1.10 11.11
N GLN A 239 -4.18 0.03 10.44
CA GLN A 239 -4.49 0.17 9.03
C GLN A 239 -3.72 -0.84 8.18
N GLU A 240 -2.54 -1.25 8.64
CA GLU A 240 -1.71 -2.29 8.04
C GLU A 240 -2.42 -3.65 7.95
N THR A 241 -3.31 -3.94 8.91
CA THR A 241 -4.00 -5.23 9.02
C THR A 241 -5.38 -5.25 8.36
N SER A 242 -5.97 -4.08 8.08
CA SER A 242 -7.36 -3.90 7.63
C SER A 242 -7.76 -4.86 6.50
N ARG A 243 -6.95 -4.95 5.44
CA ARG A 243 -7.25 -5.84 4.30
C ARG A 243 -7.27 -7.32 4.68
N MET A 244 -6.35 -7.75 5.53
CA MET A 244 -6.23 -9.16 5.92
C MET A 244 -7.34 -9.56 6.89
N THR A 245 -7.72 -8.65 7.78
CA THR A 245 -8.88 -8.80 8.68
C THR A 245 -10.15 -9.14 7.90
N HIS A 246 -10.40 -8.43 6.81
CA HIS A 246 -11.62 -8.58 6.00
C HIS A 246 -11.52 -9.64 4.89
N ARG A 247 -10.37 -10.31 4.79
CA ARG A 247 -10.11 -11.36 3.81
C ARG A 247 -9.66 -12.65 4.50
N GLN A 248 -8.35 -12.89 4.53
CA GLN A 248 -7.76 -14.16 4.97
C GLN A 248 -8.19 -14.54 6.40
N TRP A 249 -8.27 -13.55 7.30
CA TRP A 249 -8.54 -13.80 8.72
C TRP A 249 -10.01 -14.12 9.01
N ARG A 250 -10.92 -13.85 8.06
CA ARG A 250 -12.33 -14.24 8.20
C ARG A 250 -12.51 -15.75 8.22
N GLU A 251 -11.79 -16.44 7.34
CA GLU A 251 -11.86 -17.90 7.20
C GLU A 251 -10.83 -18.60 8.09
N ARG A 252 -9.73 -17.91 8.41
CA ARG A 252 -8.59 -18.43 9.15
C ARG A 252 -8.14 -17.44 10.24
N PRO A 253 -8.94 -17.24 11.31
CA PRO A 253 -8.65 -16.25 12.36
C PRO A 253 -7.31 -16.45 13.06
N GLU A 254 -6.79 -17.69 13.09
CA GLU A 254 -5.49 -18.00 13.65
C GLU A 254 -4.32 -17.35 12.88
N LEU A 255 -4.51 -16.94 11.62
CA LEU A 255 -3.53 -16.14 10.88
C LEU A 255 -3.39 -14.73 11.50
N GLY A 256 -4.50 -14.15 11.95
CA GLY A 256 -4.51 -12.89 12.70
C GLY A 256 -3.86 -13.05 14.07
N ASP A 257 -4.14 -14.16 14.76
CA ASP A 257 -3.49 -14.47 16.04
C ASP A 257 -1.97 -14.58 15.90
N ALA A 258 -1.49 -15.27 14.86
CA ALA A 258 -0.07 -15.38 14.57
C ALA A 258 0.55 -14.01 14.23
N PHE A 259 -0.13 -13.18 13.45
CA PHE A 259 0.31 -11.82 13.16
C PHE A 259 0.50 -11.01 14.44
N TYR A 260 -0.51 -10.97 15.32
CA TYR A 260 -0.44 -10.20 16.56
C TYR A 260 0.57 -10.77 17.56
N ALA A 261 0.79 -12.09 17.57
CA ALA A 261 1.86 -12.71 18.33
C ALA A 261 3.23 -12.21 17.86
N GLY A 262 3.47 -12.17 16.56
CA GLY A 262 4.68 -11.62 15.95
C GLY A 262 4.86 -10.12 16.17
N TYR A 263 3.77 -9.36 16.08
CA TYR A 263 3.76 -7.91 16.33
C TYR A 263 4.06 -7.56 17.80
N GLY A 264 3.79 -8.50 18.71
CA GLY A 264 4.08 -8.39 20.14
C GLY A 264 3.00 -7.66 20.94
N ARG A 265 1.82 -7.40 20.34
CA ARG A 265 0.62 -6.90 21.04
C ARG A 265 -0.65 -7.13 20.23
N ARG A 266 -1.77 -7.21 20.94
CA ARG A 266 -3.13 -7.24 20.37
C ARG A 266 -3.77 -5.85 20.43
N PRO A 267 -4.68 -5.53 19.50
CA PRO A 267 -5.44 -4.29 19.58
C PRO A 267 -6.43 -4.31 20.74
N THR A 268 -6.71 -3.14 21.28
CA THR A 268 -7.81 -2.96 22.24
C THR A 268 -9.15 -2.89 21.52
N GLU A 269 -10.26 -3.08 22.25
CA GLU A 269 -11.61 -2.91 21.69
C GLU A 269 -11.84 -1.50 21.14
N GLU A 270 -11.30 -0.49 21.79
CA GLU A 270 -11.34 0.90 21.32
C GLU A 270 -10.59 1.07 20.00
N GLU A 271 -9.37 0.51 19.89
CA GLU A 271 -8.60 0.58 18.65
C GLU A 271 -9.31 -0.13 17.48
N LEU A 272 -9.94 -1.28 17.76
CA LEU A 272 -10.77 -2.01 16.81
C LEU A 272 -12.01 -1.23 16.38
N HIS A 273 -12.68 -0.55 17.32
CA HIS A 273 -13.82 0.32 16.99
C HIS A 273 -13.42 1.43 16.03
N VAL A 274 -12.34 2.14 16.35
CA VAL A 274 -11.80 3.19 15.48
C VAL A 274 -11.39 2.61 14.12
N GLN A 275 -10.88 1.37 14.07
CA GLN A 275 -10.54 0.71 12.82
C GLN A 275 -11.79 0.42 11.98
N ARG A 276 -12.88 -0.08 12.57
CA ARG A 276 -14.15 -0.29 11.86
C ARG A 276 -14.70 1.01 11.25
N CYS A 277 -14.64 2.12 11.99
CA CYS A 277 -15.04 3.43 11.46
C CYS A 277 -14.20 3.83 10.23
N ARG A 278 -12.88 3.58 10.27
CA ARG A 278 -12.00 3.82 9.12
C ARG A 278 -12.24 2.85 7.96
N ASP A 279 -12.53 1.59 8.26
CA ASP A 279 -12.79 0.55 7.28
C ASP A 279 -14.08 0.83 6.51
N ALA A 280 -15.10 1.44 7.13
CA ALA A 280 -16.31 1.91 6.44
C ALA A 280 -15.99 2.90 5.30
N HIS A 281 -15.12 3.88 5.57
CA HIS A 281 -14.59 4.76 4.52
C HIS A 281 -13.80 3.96 3.47
N GLY A 282 -12.96 3.01 3.90
CA GLY A 282 -12.18 2.15 3.00
C GLY A 282 -13.06 1.33 2.03
N ALA A 283 -14.13 0.72 2.53
CA ALA A 283 -15.09 -0.05 1.76
C ALA A 283 -15.77 0.80 0.68
N LEU A 284 -16.27 1.98 1.05
CA LEU A 284 -16.90 2.91 0.10
C LEU A 284 -15.92 3.35 -0.99
N THR A 285 -14.70 3.75 -0.63
CA THR A 285 -13.68 4.14 -1.62
C THR A 285 -13.28 2.98 -2.54
N THR A 286 -13.25 1.76 -2.01
CA THR A 286 -12.95 0.55 -2.77
C THR A 286 -13.99 0.27 -3.85
N ILE A 287 -15.28 0.40 -3.54
CA ILE A 287 -16.36 0.20 -4.53
C ILE A 287 -16.16 1.13 -5.73
N VAL A 288 -15.97 2.42 -5.48
CA VAL A 288 -15.83 3.41 -6.56
C VAL A 288 -14.52 3.23 -7.32
N TRP A 289 -13.40 2.99 -6.62
CA TRP A 289 -12.11 2.79 -7.27
C TRP A 289 -12.10 1.53 -8.15
N ALA A 290 -12.64 0.42 -7.66
CA ALA A 290 -12.67 -0.84 -8.38
C ALA A 290 -13.51 -0.73 -9.66
N HIS A 291 -14.62 -0.02 -9.59
CA HIS A 291 -15.45 0.29 -10.76
C HIS A 291 -14.66 1.09 -11.82
N GLU A 292 -13.92 2.12 -11.41
CA GLU A 292 -13.10 2.94 -12.32
C GLU A 292 -11.95 2.15 -12.99
N HIS A 293 -11.60 0.98 -12.46
CA HIS A 293 -10.50 0.13 -12.93
C HIS A 293 -10.99 -1.21 -13.49
N ASP A 294 -12.30 -1.36 -13.76
CA ASP A 294 -12.92 -2.59 -14.28
C ASP A 294 -12.57 -3.85 -13.47
N ASP A 295 -12.53 -3.73 -12.14
CA ASP A 295 -12.24 -4.82 -11.18
C ASP A 295 -13.51 -5.25 -10.42
N PRO A 296 -14.39 -6.08 -11.02
CA PRO A 296 -15.65 -6.46 -10.39
C PRO A 296 -15.45 -7.33 -9.12
N GLY A 297 -14.32 -8.03 -9.01
CA GLY A 297 -14.01 -8.81 -7.82
C GLY A 297 -13.75 -7.92 -6.61
N PHE A 298 -12.94 -6.88 -6.80
CA PHE A 298 -12.63 -5.91 -5.75
C PHE A 298 -13.82 -4.99 -5.44
N GLU A 299 -14.66 -4.67 -6.42
CA GLU A 299 -15.93 -3.97 -6.19
C GLU A 299 -16.85 -4.77 -5.27
N ALA A 300 -17.03 -6.07 -5.56
CA ALA A 300 -17.85 -6.96 -4.76
C ALA A 300 -17.31 -7.14 -3.33
N GLU A 301 -15.99 -7.15 -3.14
CA GLU A 301 -15.37 -7.12 -1.80
C GLU A 301 -15.72 -5.85 -1.03
N GLY A 302 -15.58 -4.68 -1.65
CA GLY A 302 -15.95 -3.40 -1.04
C GLY A 302 -17.42 -3.35 -0.64
N ARG A 303 -18.32 -3.85 -1.50
CA ARG A 303 -19.76 -3.96 -1.21
C ARG A 303 -20.04 -4.84 0.00
N ARG A 304 -19.49 -6.06 0.03
CA ARG A 304 -19.67 -6.99 1.16
C ARG A 304 -19.23 -6.35 2.49
N LEU A 305 -18.05 -5.74 2.51
CA LEU A 305 -17.52 -5.09 3.71
C LEU A 305 -18.41 -3.93 4.17
N LEU A 306 -18.89 -3.10 3.24
CA LEU A 306 -19.77 -1.99 3.60
C LEU A 306 -21.10 -2.48 4.17
N ASP A 307 -21.69 -3.52 3.59
CA ASP A 307 -22.95 -4.10 4.05
C ASP A 307 -22.81 -4.76 5.43
N GLU A 308 -21.70 -5.44 5.69
CA GLU A 308 -21.37 -6.05 6.99
C GLU A 308 -21.22 -4.97 8.08
N LEU A 309 -20.41 -3.94 7.84
CA LEU A 309 -20.22 -2.85 8.79
C LEU A 309 -21.53 -2.11 9.10
N ARG A 310 -22.42 -1.98 8.12
CA ARG A 310 -23.76 -1.39 8.31
C ARG A 310 -24.69 -2.27 9.14
N ALA A 311 -24.53 -3.59 9.07
CA ALA A 311 -25.32 -4.52 9.87
C ALA A 311 -24.87 -4.58 11.34
N GLU A 312 -23.59 -4.27 11.61
CA GLU A 312 -23.02 -4.23 12.96
C GLU A 312 -23.41 -2.99 13.78
N GLY A 313 -23.71 -1.86 13.11
CA GLY A 313 -24.14 -0.60 13.73
C GLY A 313 -23.15 0.54 13.59
#